data_AF-A0A2E5GJP9-F1
#
_entry.id   AF-A0A2E5GJP9-F1
#
_cell.length_a   1.000
_cell.length_b   1.000
_cell.length_c   1.000
_cell.angle_alpha   90.00
_cell.angle_beta   90.00
_cell.angle_gamma   90.00
#
_symmetry.space_group_name_H-M   'P 1'
#
loop_
_entity.id
_entity.type
_entity.pdbx_description
1 polymer ?
#
loop_
_entity_poly.entity_id
_entity_poly.type
_entity_poly.pdbx_seq_one_letter_code
_entity_poly.pdbx_strand_id
1 'polypeptide(L)'
;MKLNMILVFAVVVGAVAVPYILFILFGSNTKKLSTFFKTEATKQNLAFDKTEQWASRIIGIDLKNNVLFYAQLVQEQIVHKAIDLSTISRVNLLEDLQTKRIDGKVSSTLENLTLELIPQNSGAPILLNFYDSLIDSAQNFEMKRASAWKSDIQNALTAKQAAVVAA
;
A
#
# COMPACT_ATOMS: atom_id res chain seq x y z
N MET A 1 -29.57 -46.93 -4.06
CA MET A 1 -30.03 -45.65 -4.65
C MET A 1 -29.58 -44.41 -3.88
N LYS A 2 -29.85 -44.30 -2.57
CA LYS A 2 -29.50 -43.10 -1.79
C LYS A 2 -28.00 -42.82 -1.70
N LEU A 3 -27.17 -43.86 -1.55
CA LEU A 3 -25.71 -43.72 -1.46
C LEU A 3 -25.08 -43.19 -2.76
N ASN A 4 -25.55 -43.67 -3.92
CA ASN A 4 -25.07 -43.19 -5.22
C ASN A 4 -25.43 -41.73 -5.45
N MET A 5 -26.62 -41.30 -5.01
CA MET A 5 -27.04 -39.91 -5.13
C MET A 5 -26.24 -38.98 -4.22
N ILE A 6 -25.95 -39.41 -2.98
CA ILE A 6 -25.08 -38.68 -2.05
C ILE A 6 -23.66 -38.54 -2.62
N LEU A 7 -23.13 -39.61 -3.23
CA LEU A 7 -21.81 -39.59 -3.87
C LEU A 7 -21.76 -38.58 -5.02
N VAL A 8 -22.79 -38.57 -5.88
CA VAL A 8 -22.88 -37.61 -7.00
C VAL A 8 -22.95 -36.18 -6.48
N PHE A 9 -23.76 -35.91 -5.46
CA PHE A 9 -23.82 -34.58 -4.84
C PHE A 9 -22.49 -34.16 -4.24
N ALA A 10 -21.80 -35.04 -3.53
CA ALA A 10 -20.49 -34.75 -2.94
C ALA A 10 -19.44 -34.41 -4.01
N VAL A 11 -19.43 -35.14 -5.13
CA VAL A 11 -18.53 -34.86 -6.26
C VAL A 11 -18.83 -33.52 -6.90
N VAL A 12 -20.11 -33.21 -7.16
CA VAL A 12 -20.51 -31.94 -7.80
C VAL A 12 -20.21 -30.75 -6.89
N VAL A 13 -20.54 -30.84 -5.60
CA VAL A 13 -20.24 -29.78 -4.62
C VAL A 13 -18.72 -29.63 -4.47
N GLY A 14 -17.97 -30.73 -4.39
CA GLY A 14 -16.51 -30.68 -4.34
C GLY A 14 -15.90 -30.01 -5.57
N ALA A 15 -16.38 -30.34 -6.77
CA ALA A 15 -15.88 -29.77 -8.02
C ALA A 15 -16.09 -28.24 -8.12
N VAL A 16 -17.10 -27.68 -7.46
CA VAL A 16 -17.37 -26.24 -7.45
C VAL A 16 -16.71 -25.55 -6.25
N ALA A 17 -16.83 -26.12 -5.06
CA ALA A 17 -16.33 -25.53 -3.83
C ALA A 17 -14.80 -25.57 -3.73
N VAL A 18 -14.15 -26.65 -4.19
CA VAL A 18 -12.69 -26.80 -4.08
C VAL A 18 -11.95 -25.72 -4.88
N PRO A 19 -12.24 -25.45 -6.17
CA PRO A 19 -11.58 -24.36 -6.89
C PRO A 19 -11.76 -23.00 -6.21
N TYR A 20 -12.95 -22.73 -5.66
CA TYR A 20 -13.23 -21.48 -4.96
C TYR A 20 -12.44 -21.34 -3.66
N ILE A 21 -12.36 -22.41 -2.86
CA ILE A 21 -11.56 -22.45 -1.63
C ILE A 21 -10.07 -22.31 -1.94
N LEU A 22 -9.58 -23.01 -2.97
CA LEU A 22 -8.18 -22.92 -3.41
C LEU A 22 -7.83 -21.50 -3.86
N PHE A 23 -8.72 -20.82 -4.58
CA PHE A 23 -8.52 -19.43 -5.00
C PHE A 23 -8.33 -18.49 -3.81
N ILE A 24 -9.13 -18.65 -2.74
CA ILE A 24 -9.00 -17.85 -1.51
C ILE A 24 -7.68 -18.14 -0.80
N LEU A 25 -7.26 -19.41 -0.72
CA LEU A 25 -6.04 -19.81 -0.02
C LEU A 25 -4.76 -19.34 -0.73
N PHE A 26 -4.72 -19.47 -2.06
CA PHE A 26 -3.56 -19.06 -2.87
C PHE A 26 -3.47 -17.54 -3.07
N GLY A 27 -4.53 -16.77 -2.78
CA GLY A 27 -4.50 -15.31 -2.80
C GLY A 27 -3.75 -14.63 -1.64
N SER A 28 -3.19 -15.37 -0.67
CA SER A 28 -2.69 -14.80 0.61
C SER A 28 -1.29 -14.18 0.58
N ASN A 29 -0.94 -13.49 -0.51
CA ASN A 29 0.28 -12.67 -0.63
C ASN A 29 0.45 -11.62 0.49
N THR A 30 -0.65 -11.26 1.16
CA THR A 30 -0.69 -10.37 2.31
C THR A 30 0.12 -10.86 3.51
N LYS A 31 0.20 -12.19 3.73
CA LYS A 31 0.97 -12.78 4.85
C LYS A 31 2.46 -12.64 4.64
N LYS A 32 2.93 -12.83 3.39
CA LYS A 32 4.34 -12.67 3.02
C LYS A 32 4.81 -11.24 3.29
N LEU A 33 4.02 -10.26 2.87
CA LEU A 33 4.32 -8.85 3.08
C LEU A 33 4.32 -8.44 4.56
N SER A 34 3.31 -8.88 5.32
CA SER A 34 3.25 -8.59 6.77
C SER A 34 4.42 -9.21 7.55
N THR A 35 4.79 -10.45 7.20
CA THR A 35 5.93 -11.15 7.83
C THR A 35 7.25 -10.45 7.51
N PHE A 36 7.45 -10.06 6.25
CA PHE A 36 8.61 -9.27 5.83
C PHE A 36 8.69 -7.95 6.60
N PHE A 37 7.59 -7.20 6.66
CA PHE A 37 7.54 -5.91 7.34
C PHE A 37 7.90 -6.02 8.83
N LYS A 38 7.35 -7.01 9.54
CA LYS A 38 7.70 -7.26 10.96
C LYS A 38 9.16 -7.66 11.14
N THR A 39 9.68 -8.46 10.21
CA THR A 39 11.07 -8.92 10.25
C THR A 39 12.03 -7.74 10.04
N GLU A 40 11.77 -6.89 9.06
CA GLU A 40 12.58 -5.68 8.81
C GLU A 40 12.47 -4.67 9.95
N ALA A 41 11.28 -4.47 10.51
CA ALA A 41 11.10 -3.63 11.70
C ALA A 41 11.98 -4.10 12.87
N THR A 42 11.99 -5.41 13.12
CA THR A 42 12.78 -6.00 14.21
C THR A 42 14.28 -5.86 13.95
N LYS A 43 14.74 -6.11 12.72
CA LYS A 43 16.17 -5.99 12.34
C LYS A 43 16.68 -4.56 12.51
N GLN A 44 15.85 -3.57 12.19
CA GLN A 44 16.20 -2.15 12.23
C GLN A 44 15.80 -1.49 13.56
N ASN A 45 15.28 -2.26 14.52
CA ASN A 45 14.80 -1.80 15.82
C ASN A 45 13.76 -0.65 15.72
N LEU A 46 12.88 -0.75 14.71
CA LEU A 46 11.80 0.20 14.46
C LEU A 46 10.55 -0.17 15.25
N ALA A 47 9.90 0.83 15.82
CA ALA A 47 8.63 0.73 16.51
C ALA A 47 7.64 1.70 15.87
N PHE A 48 6.78 1.19 14.99
CA PHE A 48 5.86 2.04 14.23
C PHE A 48 4.69 2.54 15.10
N ASP A 49 4.53 3.87 15.16
CA ASP A 49 3.40 4.54 15.79
C ASP A 49 2.10 4.34 15.01
N LYS A 50 2.22 4.29 13.67
CA LYS A 50 1.10 4.03 12.77
C LYS A 50 1.55 3.10 11.66
N THR A 51 0.71 2.11 11.36
CA THR A 51 0.91 1.15 10.27
C THR A 51 -0.38 0.95 9.51
N GLU A 52 -0.30 0.78 8.20
CA GLU A 52 -1.46 0.44 7.39
C GLU A 52 -1.06 -0.49 6.24
N GLN A 53 -1.89 -1.50 5.98
CA GLN A 53 -1.72 -2.45 4.88
C GLN A 53 -2.94 -2.42 3.95
N TRP A 54 -2.72 -2.42 2.64
CA TRP A 54 -3.76 -2.54 1.61
C TRP A 54 -3.22 -3.16 0.35
N ALA A 55 -4.08 -3.88 -0.38
CA ALA A 55 -3.69 -4.58 -1.60
C ALA A 55 -2.36 -5.32 -1.40
N SER A 56 -1.37 -5.03 -2.25
CA SER A 56 -0.01 -5.56 -2.19
C SER A 56 0.99 -4.63 -1.49
N ARG A 57 0.53 -3.70 -0.63
CA ARG A 57 1.33 -2.61 -0.04
C ARG A 57 1.18 -2.55 1.47
N ILE A 58 2.24 -2.10 2.13
CA ILE A 58 2.26 -1.79 3.56
C ILE A 58 3.13 -0.55 3.80
N ILE A 59 2.68 0.31 4.70
CA ILE A 59 3.42 1.49 5.11
C ILE A 59 3.37 1.61 6.63
N GLY A 60 4.43 2.13 7.23
CA GLY A 60 4.46 2.48 8.63
C GLY A 60 5.39 3.65 8.89
N ILE A 61 5.05 4.44 9.91
CA ILE A 61 5.85 5.56 10.37
C ILE A 61 6.26 5.32 11.82
N ASP A 62 7.54 5.48 12.07
CA ASP A 62 8.15 5.50 13.40
C ASP A 62 8.60 6.93 13.65
N LEU A 63 7.84 7.66 14.47
CA LEU A 63 8.06 9.05 14.81
C LEU A 63 9.25 9.21 15.75
N LYS A 64 9.58 8.17 16.54
CA LYS A 64 10.71 8.19 17.49
C LYS A 64 12.04 8.14 16.74
N ASN A 65 12.16 7.21 15.80
CA ASN A 65 13.35 7.06 14.95
C ASN A 65 13.28 7.92 13.68
N ASN A 66 12.15 8.59 13.44
CA ASN A 66 11.90 9.47 12.30
C ASN A 66 12.03 8.75 10.95
N VAL A 67 11.56 7.51 10.89
CA VAL A 67 11.63 6.64 9.72
C VAL A 67 10.23 6.37 9.16
N LEU A 68 10.07 6.56 7.86
CA LEU A 68 8.94 6.05 7.10
C LEU A 68 9.37 4.79 6.37
N PHE A 69 8.71 3.67 6.67
CA PHE A 69 8.95 2.40 6.00
C PHE A 69 7.79 2.09 5.05
N TYR A 70 8.10 1.80 3.80
CA TYR A 70 7.14 1.39 2.79
C TYR A 70 7.60 0.09 2.14
N ALA A 71 6.69 -0.85 1.92
CA ALA A 71 6.96 -2.05 1.14
C ALA A 71 5.78 -2.41 0.24
N GLN A 72 6.11 -2.98 -0.92
CA GLN A 72 5.16 -3.40 -1.93
C GLN A 72 5.59 -4.74 -2.53
N LEU A 73 4.62 -5.62 -2.74
CA LEU A 73 4.80 -6.85 -3.48
C LEU A 73 4.53 -6.58 -4.97
N VAL A 74 5.57 -6.77 -5.79
CA VAL A 74 5.54 -6.62 -7.25
C VAL A 74 6.07 -7.92 -7.86
N GLN A 75 5.26 -8.60 -8.69
CA GLN A 75 5.66 -9.85 -9.37
C GLN A 75 6.37 -10.85 -8.43
N GLU A 76 5.73 -11.14 -7.28
CA GLU A 76 6.23 -12.03 -6.21
C GLU A 76 7.46 -11.56 -5.42
N GLN A 77 8.08 -10.44 -5.81
CA GLN A 77 9.20 -9.82 -5.10
C GLN A 77 8.73 -8.68 -4.21
N ILE A 78 9.33 -8.55 -3.02
CA ILE A 78 9.04 -7.44 -2.11
C ILE A 78 10.08 -6.34 -2.36
N VAL A 79 9.61 -5.20 -2.86
CA VAL A 79 10.39 -3.97 -2.94
C VAL A 79 10.06 -3.14 -1.71
N HIS A 80 11.08 -2.58 -1.05
CA HIS A 80 10.88 -1.78 0.14
C HIS A 80 11.77 -0.54 0.16
N LYS A 81 11.37 0.45 0.95
CA LYS A 81 12.08 1.71 1.17
C LYS A 81 11.98 2.06 2.64
N ALA A 82 13.13 2.21 3.29
CA ALA A 82 13.23 2.85 4.60
C ALA A 82 13.73 4.28 4.37
N ILE A 83 12.93 5.27 4.76
CA ILE A 83 13.14 6.67 4.43
C ILE A 83 13.33 7.42 5.73
N ASP A 84 14.52 8.00 5.93
CA ASP A 84 14.73 8.96 6.99
C ASP A 84 14.02 10.27 6.64
N LEU A 85 12.94 10.57 7.36
CA LEU A 85 12.15 11.78 7.17
C LEU A 85 12.96 13.05 7.46
N SER A 86 14.13 12.94 8.10
CA SER A 86 15.04 14.07 8.33
C SER A 86 15.56 14.67 7.03
N THR A 87 15.66 13.83 6.01
CA THR A 87 16.23 14.18 4.71
C THR A 87 15.17 14.71 3.75
N ILE A 88 13.90 14.76 4.16
CA ILE A 88 12.76 15.14 3.32
C ILE A 88 12.34 16.58 3.62
N SER A 89 12.09 17.36 2.57
CA SER A 89 11.65 18.75 2.65
C SER A 89 10.14 18.88 2.55
N ARG A 90 9.52 18.14 1.63
CA ARG A 90 8.09 18.21 1.36
C ARG A 90 7.54 16.89 0.83
N VAL A 91 6.22 16.75 0.92
CA VAL A 91 5.47 15.61 0.38
C VAL A 91 4.35 16.13 -0.51
N ASN A 92 4.29 15.59 -1.73
CA ASN A 92 3.27 15.89 -2.73
C ASN A 92 2.41 14.65 -2.98
N LEU A 93 1.19 14.90 -3.45
CA LEU A 93 0.31 13.86 -3.99
C LEU A 93 0.28 14.05 -5.50
N LEU A 94 0.65 13.00 -6.23
CA LEU A 94 0.63 12.96 -7.69
C LEU A 94 -0.54 12.06 -8.12
N GLU A 95 -1.45 12.64 -8.87
CA GLU A 95 -2.65 11.99 -9.39
C GLU A 95 -2.56 11.94 -10.91
N ASP A 96 -2.70 10.76 -11.50
CA ASP A 96 -2.85 10.59 -12.94
C ASP A 96 -4.30 10.25 -13.26
N LEU A 97 -5.00 11.18 -13.92
CA LEU A 97 -6.40 11.08 -14.28
C LEU A 97 -6.55 10.98 -15.79
N GLN A 98 -7.11 9.88 -16.29
CA GLN A 98 -7.50 9.75 -17.69
C GLN A 98 -8.92 10.25 -17.88
N THR A 99 -9.08 11.23 -18.76
CA THR A 99 -10.37 11.83 -19.05
C THR A 99 -10.90 11.33 -20.38
N LYS A 100 -12.08 10.71 -20.36
CA LYS A 100 -12.77 10.20 -21.56
C LYS A 100 -14.16 10.81 -21.66
N ARG A 101 -14.57 11.15 -22.88
CA ARG A 101 -15.94 11.57 -23.16
C ARG A 101 -16.77 10.34 -23.51
N ILE A 102 -17.73 10.01 -22.67
CA ILE A 102 -18.68 8.90 -22.86
C ILE A 102 -20.08 9.52 -22.89
N ASP A 103 -20.82 9.30 -23.97
CA ASP A 103 -22.18 9.83 -24.18
C ASP A 103 -22.32 11.34 -23.91
N GLY A 104 -21.35 12.12 -24.40
CA GLY A 104 -21.31 13.58 -24.25
C GLY A 104 -20.90 14.08 -22.86
N LYS A 105 -20.83 13.21 -21.85
CA LYS A 105 -20.33 13.54 -20.51
C LYS A 105 -18.83 13.27 -20.42
N VAL A 106 -18.12 14.20 -19.79
CA VAL A 106 -16.72 14.04 -19.45
C VAL A 106 -16.64 13.21 -18.17
N SER A 107 -15.98 12.05 -18.24
CA SER A 107 -15.71 11.19 -17.10
C SER A 107 -14.20 11.06 -16.93
N SER A 108 -13.72 11.23 -15.70
CA SER A 108 -12.30 11.09 -15.36
C SER A 108 -12.12 9.86 -14.47
N THR A 109 -11.17 9.01 -14.85
CA THR A 109 -10.80 7.79 -14.13
C THR A 109 -9.40 7.95 -13.57
N LEU A 110 -9.19 7.61 -12.31
CA LEU A 110 -7.86 7.56 -11.71
C LEU A 110 -7.10 6.35 -12.27
N GLU A 111 -5.94 6.61 -12.86
CA GLU A 111 -5.02 5.57 -13.33
C GLU A 111 -3.91 5.33 -12.33
N ASN A 112 -3.33 6.39 -11.75
CA ASN A 112 -2.24 6.27 -10.79
C ASN A 112 -2.39 7.25 -9.63
N LEU A 113 -2.00 6.81 -8.44
CA LEU A 113 -1.87 7.65 -7.26
C LEU A 113 -0.54 7.40 -6.60
N THR A 114 0.28 8.44 -6.44
CA THR A 114 1.61 8.32 -5.88
C THR A 114 1.87 9.44 -4.86
N LEU A 115 2.41 9.07 -3.69
CA LEU A 115 3.04 10.04 -2.81
C LEU A 115 4.48 10.27 -3.25
N GLU A 116 4.82 11.52 -3.49
CA GLU A 116 6.15 11.96 -3.86
C GLU A 116 6.79 12.66 -2.66
N LEU A 117 7.88 12.09 -2.15
CA LEU A 117 8.69 12.68 -1.09
C LEU A 117 9.90 13.36 -1.73
N ILE A 118 10.03 14.67 -1.50
CA ILE A 118 11.09 15.47 -2.09
C ILE A 118 12.21 15.63 -1.05
N PRO A 119 13.44 15.22 -1.35
CA PRO A 119 14.57 15.42 -0.44
C PRO A 119 14.87 16.90 -0.21
N GLN A 120 15.59 17.22 0.88
CA GLN A 120 16.09 18.57 1.15
C GLN A 120 17.24 18.95 0.23
N ASN A 121 18.05 17.96 -0.16
CA ASN A 121 19.12 18.12 -1.14
C ASN A 121 18.58 17.88 -2.55
N SER A 122 19.34 18.24 -3.59
CA SER A 122 18.99 18.03 -5.01
C SER A 122 18.94 16.56 -5.46
N GLY A 123 18.62 15.64 -4.55
CA GLY A 123 18.41 14.23 -4.83
C GLY A 123 17.10 13.95 -5.55
N ALA A 124 17.00 12.77 -6.13
CA ALA A 124 15.79 12.34 -6.83
C ALA A 124 14.61 12.17 -5.86
N PRO A 125 13.38 12.55 -6.28
CA PRO A 125 12.17 12.27 -5.52
C PRO A 125 11.98 10.79 -5.20
N ILE A 126 11.49 10.50 -4.00
CA ILE A 126 11.13 9.14 -3.60
C ILE A 126 9.63 8.96 -3.84
N LEU A 127 9.31 8.07 -4.77
CA LEU A 127 7.93 7.75 -5.13
C LEU A 127 7.42 6.53 -4.35
N LEU A 128 6.25 6.69 -3.72
CA LEU A 128 5.48 5.66 -3.04
C LEU A 128 4.13 5.51 -3.76
N ASN A 129 3.95 4.43 -4.50
CA ASN A 129 2.71 4.21 -5.25
C ASN A 129 1.60 3.73 -4.32
N PHE A 130 0.46 4.41 -4.31
CA PHE A 130 -0.73 4.05 -3.51
C PHE A 130 -1.79 3.32 -4.32
N TYR A 131 -1.83 3.56 -5.63
CA TYR A 131 -2.77 2.96 -6.57
C TYR A 131 -2.18 2.95 -7.99
N ASP A 132 -2.42 1.88 -8.73
CA ASP A 132 -2.12 1.74 -10.15
C ASP A 132 -3.19 0.86 -10.81
N SER A 133 -3.93 1.40 -11.78
CA SER A 133 -5.04 0.71 -12.46
C SER A 133 -4.63 -0.54 -13.23
N LEU A 134 -3.35 -0.67 -13.59
CA LEU A 134 -2.81 -1.85 -14.27
C LEU A 134 -2.49 -2.99 -13.29
N ILE A 135 -2.33 -2.67 -12.01
CA ILE A 135 -1.89 -3.61 -10.97
C ILE A 135 -3.02 -3.92 -9.98
N ASP A 136 -3.81 -2.91 -9.63
CA ASP A 136 -4.83 -2.99 -8.60
C ASP A 136 -6.19 -3.36 -9.19
N SER A 137 -6.84 -4.35 -8.57
CA SER A 137 -8.12 -4.88 -9.03
C SER A 137 -9.32 -4.00 -8.67
N ALA A 138 -9.15 -3.01 -7.78
CA ALA A 138 -10.20 -2.12 -7.34
C ALA A 138 -9.63 -0.83 -6.74
N GLN A 139 -10.41 0.25 -6.85
CA GLN A 139 -10.16 1.53 -6.18
C GLN A 139 -11.06 1.62 -4.92
N ASN A 140 -10.50 1.28 -3.76
CA ASN A 140 -11.12 1.35 -2.44
C ASN A 140 -10.42 2.39 -1.54
N PHE A 141 -10.89 3.65 -1.61
CA PHE A 141 -10.48 4.74 -0.72
C PHE A 141 -9.00 5.17 -0.78
N GLU A 142 -8.29 4.87 -1.87
CA GLU A 142 -6.86 5.16 -2.01
C GLU A 142 -6.59 6.66 -1.96
N MET A 143 -7.49 7.48 -2.53
CA MET A 143 -7.39 8.94 -2.45
C MET A 143 -7.40 9.43 -0.99
N LYS A 144 -8.38 8.96 -0.22
CA LYS A 144 -8.52 9.29 1.20
C LYS A 144 -7.30 8.83 1.99
N ARG A 145 -6.82 7.62 1.71
CA ARG A 145 -5.64 7.02 2.35
C ARG A 145 -4.37 7.81 2.05
N ALA A 146 -4.08 8.09 0.77
CA ALA A 146 -2.90 8.84 0.37
C ALA A 146 -2.93 10.26 0.93
N SER A 147 -4.10 10.89 0.97
CA SER A 147 -4.28 12.21 1.59
C SER A 147 -4.02 12.19 3.09
N ALA A 148 -4.50 11.15 3.81
CA ALA A 148 -4.24 10.98 5.23
C ALA A 148 -2.74 10.79 5.49
N TRP A 149 -2.08 9.88 4.76
CA TRP A 149 -0.64 9.65 4.89
C TRP A 149 0.20 10.87 4.53
N LYS A 150 -0.18 11.64 3.49
CA LYS A 150 0.44 12.93 3.19
C LYS A 150 0.38 13.86 4.40
N SER A 151 -0.79 14.01 5.02
CA SER A 151 -0.96 14.87 6.18
C SER A 151 -0.13 14.40 7.37
N ASP A 152 -0.13 13.10 7.67
CA ASP A 152 0.65 12.54 8.78
C ASP A 152 2.15 12.76 8.59
N ILE A 153 2.67 12.52 7.38
CA ILE A 153 4.08 12.75 7.07
C ILE A 153 4.40 14.24 7.15
N GLN A 154 3.57 15.12 6.60
CA GLN A 154 3.76 16.58 6.68
C GLN A 154 3.77 17.08 8.14
N ASN A 155 2.92 16.53 8.99
CA ASN A 155 2.90 16.84 10.41
C ASN A 155 4.20 16.39 11.10
N ALA A 156 4.71 15.20 10.78
CA ALA A 156 5.99 14.72 11.28
C ALA A 156 7.16 15.62 10.84
N LEU A 157 7.17 16.10 9.59
CA LEU A 157 8.18 17.04 9.09
C LEU A 157 8.12 18.38 9.82
N THR A 158 6.92 18.92 10.05
CA THR A 158 6.73 20.23 10.71
C THR A 158 7.09 20.18 12.20
N ALA A 159 6.64 19.15 12.92
CA ALA A 159 6.94 18.96 14.34
C ALA A 159 8.45 18.95 14.61
N LYS A 160 9.22 18.37 13.68
CA LYS A 160 10.67 18.37 13.75
C LYS A 160 11.29 19.75 13.50
N GLN A 161 10.82 20.47 12.47
CA GLN A 161 11.33 21.82 12.18
C GLN A 161 11.13 22.75 13.38
N ALA A 162 10.01 22.64 14.08
CA ALA A 162 9.76 23.38 15.32
C ALA A 162 10.72 22.98 16.47
N ALA A 163 11.04 21.68 16.61
CA ALA A 163 11.97 21.21 17.64
C ALA A 163 13.43 21.62 17.39
N VAL A 164 13.86 21.71 16.12
CA VAL A 164 15.21 22.17 15.74
C VAL A 164 15.38 23.68 15.96
N VAL A 165 14.33 24.48 15.75
CA VAL A 165 14.39 25.94 15.98
C VAL A 165 14.35 26.30 17.47
N ALA A 166 13.83 25.42 18.31
CA ALA A 166 13.72 25.62 19.75
C ALA A 166 14.95 25.13 20.56
N ALA A 167 15.89 24.44 19.92
CA ALA A 167 17.12 23.90 20.51
C ALA A 167 18.33 24.77 20.16
#